data_AF-A0ABC9X4E5-F1
#
_entry.id   AF-A0ABC9X4E5-F1
#
_cell.length_a   1.000
_cell.length_b   1.000
_cell.length_c   1.000
_cell.angle_alpha   90.00
_cell.angle_beta   90.00
_cell.angle_gamma   90.00
#
_symmetry.space_group_name_H-M   'P 1'
#
loop_
_entity.id
_entity.type
_entity.pdbx_description
1 polymer ?
#
loop_
_entity_poly.entity_id
_entity_poly.type
_entity_poly.pdbx_seq_one_letter_code
_entity_poly.pdbx_strand_id
1 'polypeptide(L)'
;MVGKAKRPRLHRAAPRPWPARDPPPLPEPGPKPSPGPGPGGWNAAAGKDWDFSSPGVFSGLKIDPDTLVKKLDLDSRSIISSRTGLEEKTILSKKEKMKLRKEKWLQKIESVKLAKQKQKAEAKRKATPVVGDMQPLMEALPELSDLTTGSRGRKPPRSRVKAKAEPADFCLMKQAQKRQLLEEEVARFHEVIASPRYRANPLMAISEHLSKRLRQEEGSKPL
;
A
#
# COMPACT_ATOMS: atom_id res chain seq x y z
N MET A 1 2.78 -50.92 2.24
CA MET A 1 1.68 -50.01 1.87
C MET A 1 2.02 -48.60 2.34
N VAL A 2 2.36 -47.66 1.45
CA VAL A 2 2.68 -46.27 1.83
C VAL A 2 1.44 -45.41 1.58
N GLY A 3 0.78 -45.01 2.67
CA GLY A 3 -0.42 -44.17 2.63
C GLY A 3 -0.10 -42.76 2.14
N LYS A 4 -0.80 -42.28 1.11
CA LYS A 4 -0.69 -40.89 0.63
C LYS A 4 -1.46 -39.96 1.58
N ALA A 5 -0.74 -39.12 2.31
CA ALA A 5 -1.35 -38.03 3.09
C ALA A 5 -1.90 -36.95 2.14
N LYS A 6 -3.23 -36.75 2.14
CA LYS A 6 -3.90 -35.64 1.46
C LYS A 6 -3.64 -34.34 2.22
N ARG A 7 -3.00 -33.36 1.56
CA ARG A 7 -2.84 -32.01 2.11
C ARG A 7 -4.15 -31.23 2.03
N PRO A 8 -4.52 -30.44 3.06
CA PRO A 8 -5.74 -29.65 3.03
C PRO A 8 -5.61 -28.47 2.05
N ARG A 9 -6.69 -28.21 1.31
CA ARG A 9 -6.80 -27.13 0.33
C ARG A 9 -6.94 -25.79 1.06
N LEU A 10 -5.97 -24.88 0.89
CA LEU A 10 -5.89 -23.57 1.58
C LEU A 10 -6.77 -22.47 0.98
N HIS A 11 -7.55 -22.75 -0.06
CA HIS A 11 -8.44 -21.78 -0.69
C HIS A 11 -9.91 -22.15 -0.43
N ARG A 12 -10.65 -21.22 0.18
CA ARG A 12 -12.10 -21.29 0.27
C ARG A 12 -12.67 -21.00 -1.12
N ALA A 13 -13.48 -21.90 -1.65
CA ALA A 13 -14.14 -21.70 -2.94
C ALA A 13 -15.05 -20.45 -2.88
N ALA A 14 -15.10 -19.69 -3.97
CA ALA A 14 -15.98 -18.52 -4.08
C ALA A 14 -17.44 -18.93 -3.84
N PRO A 15 -18.26 -18.08 -3.19
CA PRO A 15 -19.69 -18.34 -3.05
C PRO A 15 -20.31 -18.53 -4.43
N ARG A 16 -21.01 -19.65 -4.64
CA ARG A 16 -21.77 -19.87 -5.87
C ARG A 16 -22.89 -18.82 -5.94
N PRO A 17 -23.10 -18.16 -7.09
CA PRO A 17 -24.37 -17.49 -7.33
C PRO A 17 -25.47 -18.57 -7.27
N TRP A 18 -26.58 -18.21 -6.63
CA TRP A 18 -27.64 -19.13 -6.24
C TRP A 18 -28.18 -19.88 -7.48
N PRO A 19 -28.61 -21.16 -7.35
CA PRO A 19 -29.35 -21.79 -8.43
C PRO A 19 -30.64 -20.99 -8.65
N ALA A 20 -30.92 -20.66 -9.91
CA ALA A 20 -32.15 -20.01 -10.34
C ALA A 20 -33.34 -20.80 -9.79
N ARG A 21 -34.03 -20.22 -8.80
CA ARG A 21 -35.40 -20.60 -8.49
C ARG A 21 -36.28 -20.02 -9.59
N ASP A 22 -37.19 -20.83 -10.09
CA ASP A 22 -38.15 -20.48 -11.13
C ASP A 22 -38.88 -19.16 -10.80
N PRO A 23 -39.07 -18.26 -11.78
CA PRO A 23 -39.78 -17.02 -11.55
C PRO A 23 -41.30 -17.27 -11.43
N PRO A 24 -42.00 -16.60 -10.49
CA PRO A 24 -43.47 -16.59 -10.46
C PRO A 24 -44.06 -15.83 -11.66
N PRO A 25 -45.32 -16.10 -12.05
CA PRO A 25 -45.89 -15.70 -13.33
C PRO A 25 -46.07 -14.18 -13.48
N LEU A 26 -45.83 -13.69 -14.71
CA LEU A 26 -45.96 -12.29 -15.12
C LEU A 26 -47.42 -11.78 -15.07
N PRO A 27 -47.65 -10.50 -14.73
CA PRO A 27 -48.76 -9.72 -15.25
C PRO A 27 -48.46 -9.11 -16.65
N GLU A 28 -49.51 -9.01 -17.46
CA GLU A 28 -49.64 -8.58 -18.87
C GLU A 28 -48.88 -7.28 -19.30
N PRO A 29 -48.63 -7.09 -20.62
CA PRO A 29 -47.59 -6.22 -21.15
C PRO A 29 -48.00 -4.75 -21.30
N GLY A 30 -47.30 -3.87 -20.59
CA GLY A 30 -47.24 -2.43 -20.89
C GLY A 30 -46.36 -2.11 -22.12
N PRO A 31 -46.41 -0.88 -22.65
CA PRO A 31 -45.85 -0.55 -23.95
C PRO A 31 -44.32 -0.70 -24.01
N LYS A 32 -43.85 -1.22 -25.15
CA LYS A 32 -42.46 -1.61 -25.45
C LYS A 32 -41.45 -0.47 -25.19
N PRO A 33 -40.37 -0.69 -24.43
CA PRO A 33 -39.21 0.19 -24.46
C PRO A 33 -38.37 -0.08 -25.72
N SER A 34 -37.97 1.01 -26.37
CA SER A 34 -37.16 1.07 -27.59
C SER A 34 -35.79 0.38 -27.44
N PRO A 35 -35.16 -0.05 -28.56
CA PRO A 35 -33.85 -0.70 -28.52
C PRO A 35 -32.80 0.25 -27.92
N GLY A 36 -32.16 -0.17 -26.84
CA GLY A 36 -31.04 0.56 -26.25
C GLY A 36 -29.85 0.62 -27.21
N PRO A 37 -29.11 1.74 -27.27
CA PRO A 37 -27.87 1.81 -28.02
C PRO A 37 -26.81 0.93 -27.34
N GLY A 38 -26.02 0.20 -28.14
CA GLY A 38 -24.90 -0.63 -27.69
C GLY A 38 -23.79 0.17 -26.99
N PRO A 39 -22.62 -0.43 -26.72
CA PRO A 39 -21.51 0.21 -26.01
C PRO A 39 -20.85 1.24 -26.93
N GLY A 40 -21.51 2.40 -27.04
CA GLY A 40 -21.07 3.58 -27.75
C GLY A 40 -20.35 4.52 -26.80
N GLY A 41 -19.28 5.10 -27.32
CA GLY A 41 -18.34 5.95 -26.62
C GLY A 41 -18.96 7.15 -25.93
N TRP A 42 -18.10 7.79 -25.15
CA TRP A 42 -18.40 8.92 -24.30
C TRP A 42 -18.93 10.07 -25.16
N ASN A 43 -20.21 10.39 -25.02
CA ASN A 43 -20.75 11.64 -25.54
C ASN A 43 -20.70 12.66 -24.40
N ALA A 44 -19.56 13.32 -24.27
CA ALA A 44 -19.49 14.65 -23.67
C ALA A 44 -20.18 15.63 -24.63
N ALA A 45 -20.93 16.57 -24.04
CA ALA A 45 -21.68 17.59 -24.72
C ALA A 45 -20.86 18.31 -25.81
N ALA A 46 -21.47 18.45 -26.98
CA ALA A 46 -21.00 19.28 -28.07
C ALA A 46 -20.77 20.72 -27.60
N GLY A 47 -19.68 21.33 -28.09
CA GLY A 47 -19.42 22.76 -27.94
C GLY A 47 -18.39 23.14 -26.87
N LYS A 48 -17.21 22.52 -26.93
CA LYS A 48 -15.95 23.13 -26.48
C LYS A 48 -14.80 22.37 -27.11
N ASP A 49 -14.53 22.82 -28.32
CA ASP A 49 -13.35 22.53 -29.12
C ASP A 49 -12.16 22.80 -28.19
N TRP A 50 -11.40 21.75 -27.89
CA TRP A 50 -10.11 21.89 -27.23
C TRP A 50 -9.10 22.44 -28.25
N ASP A 51 -9.37 23.63 -28.79
CA ASP A 51 -8.40 24.42 -29.52
C ASP A 51 -7.47 25.08 -28.50
N PHE A 52 -6.72 24.25 -27.77
CA PHE A 52 -5.54 24.65 -27.02
C PHE A 52 -4.33 24.88 -27.94
N SER A 53 -4.59 25.37 -29.15
CA SER A 53 -3.56 25.60 -30.15
C SER A 53 -3.84 26.92 -30.84
N SER A 54 -3.61 28.02 -30.13
CA SER A 54 -3.44 29.32 -30.77
C SER A 54 -2.39 29.16 -31.88
N PRO A 55 -2.72 29.34 -33.17
CA PRO A 55 -1.84 28.96 -34.30
C PRO A 55 -0.62 29.87 -34.49
N GLY A 56 -0.17 30.55 -33.42
CA GLY A 56 0.92 31.52 -33.46
C GLY A 56 1.82 31.51 -32.22
N VAL A 57 1.75 30.52 -31.33
CA VAL A 57 2.64 30.48 -30.15
C VAL A 57 4.12 30.32 -30.55
N PHE A 58 4.39 29.63 -31.67
CA PHE A 58 5.75 29.35 -32.15
C PHE A 58 6.09 30.05 -33.47
N SER A 59 5.24 30.91 -34.02
CA SER A 59 5.44 31.53 -35.34
C SER A 59 6.64 32.48 -35.40
N GLY A 60 7.16 32.92 -34.25
CA GLY A 60 8.41 33.68 -34.13
C GLY A 60 9.65 32.85 -33.80
N LEU A 61 9.52 31.54 -33.57
CA LEU A 61 10.63 30.69 -33.16
C LEU A 61 11.33 30.09 -34.38
N LYS A 62 12.48 30.66 -34.76
CA LYS A 62 13.40 30.02 -35.71
C LYS A 62 14.19 28.95 -34.97
N ILE A 63 13.77 27.70 -35.13
CA ILE A 63 14.51 26.55 -34.58
C ILE A 63 15.37 25.98 -35.71
N ASP A 64 16.68 26.11 -35.60
CA ASP A 64 17.60 25.52 -36.58
C ASP A 64 17.57 23.99 -36.46
N PRO A 65 17.45 23.25 -37.57
CA PRO A 65 17.32 21.78 -37.55
C PRO A 65 18.54 21.10 -36.92
N ASP A 66 19.72 21.71 -37.03
CA ASP A 66 20.96 21.20 -36.42
C ASP A 66 20.94 21.27 -34.88
N THR A 67 20.15 22.17 -34.29
CA THR A 67 19.97 22.26 -32.83
C THR A 67 19.04 21.19 -32.27
N LEU A 68 18.15 20.63 -33.11
CA LEU A 68 17.32 19.48 -32.75
C LEU A 68 18.16 18.20 -32.61
N VAL A 69 19.27 18.12 -33.35
CA VAL A 69 20.23 17.01 -33.25
C VAL A 69 21.21 17.27 -32.10
N LYS A 70 20.69 17.66 -30.94
CA LYS A 70 21.47 17.62 -29.71
C LYS A 70 21.61 16.15 -29.33
N LYS A 71 22.71 15.51 -29.75
CA LYS A 71 23.15 14.23 -29.19
C LYS A 71 23.25 14.45 -27.69
N LEU A 72 22.24 14.00 -26.96
CA LEU A 72 22.22 13.98 -25.51
C LEU A 72 23.33 13.03 -25.11
N ASP A 73 24.51 13.59 -24.89
CA ASP A 73 25.63 12.84 -24.36
C ASP A 73 25.17 12.34 -22.99
N LEU A 74 25.00 11.02 -22.88
CA LEU A 74 24.31 10.37 -21.75
C LEU A 74 25.02 10.61 -20.41
N ASP A 75 26.17 11.29 -20.40
CA ASP A 75 27.10 11.28 -19.27
C ASP A 75 27.17 12.59 -18.47
N SER A 76 26.48 13.67 -18.86
CA SER A 76 26.63 14.95 -18.14
C SER A 76 25.49 15.32 -17.18
N ARG A 77 24.34 14.64 -17.23
CA ARG A 77 23.17 14.95 -16.37
C ARG A 77 22.78 13.85 -15.36
N SER A 78 23.44 12.69 -15.37
CA SER A 78 23.12 11.57 -14.47
C SER A 78 24.22 11.25 -13.43
N ILE A 79 25.04 12.23 -13.05
CA ILE A 79 26.11 12.02 -12.03
C ILE A 79 25.52 11.87 -10.61
N ILE A 80 24.28 12.31 -10.38
CA ILE A 80 23.65 12.25 -9.05
C ILE A 80 23.20 10.82 -8.69
N SER A 81 22.93 9.95 -9.68
CA SER A 81 22.48 8.58 -9.43
C SER A 81 23.61 7.54 -9.31
N SER A 82 24.85 7.90 -9.68
CA SER A 82 26.03 7.01 -9.66
C SER A 82 26.81 7.02 -8.35
N ARG A 83 26.56 7.98 -7.44
CA ARG A 83 27.36 8.13 -6.19
C ARG A 83 27.08 7.08 -5.11
N THR A 84 26.17 6.12 -5.36
CA THR A 84 25.82 5.08 -4.39
C THR A 84 26.13 3.68 -4.93
N GLY A 85 27.42 3.37 -5.09
CA GLY A 85 27.89 2.01 -5.33
C GLY A 85 28.85 1.93 -6.51
N LEU A 86 30.14 1.80 -6.19
CA LEU A 86 31.28 1.42 -7.04
C LEU A 86 31.13 -0.01 -7.58
N GLU A 87 29.98 -0.31 -8.17
CA GLU A 87 29.78 -1.49 -8.97
C GLU A 87 29.19 -0.94 -10.25
N GLU A 88 30.05 -0.75 -11.25
CA GLU A 88 29.61 -0.65 -12.63
C GLU A 88 28.49 -1.67 -12.79
N LYS A 89 27.27 -1.21 -13.08
CA LYS A 89 26.14 -2.11 -13.29
C LYS A 89 26.41 -2.83 -14.61
N THR A 90 27.34 -3.77 -14.57
CA THR A 90 27.55 -4.78 -15.58
C THR A 90 26.17 -5.30 -15.89
N ILE A 91 25.81 -5.30 -17.17
CA ILE A 91 24.51 -5.79 -17.61
C ILE A 91 24.57 -7.31 -17.43
N LEU A 92 24.37 -7.75 -16.18
CA LEU A 92 24.51 -9.15 -15.80
C LEU A 92 23.46 -9.95 -16.54
N SER A 93 23.88 -11.13 -16.98
CA SER A 93 22.99 -12.09 -17.64
C SER A 93 21.84 -12.46 -16.71
N LYS A 94 20.67 -12.79 -17.28
CA LYS A 94 19.50 -13.28 -16.52
C LYS A 94 19.87 -14.45 -15.60
N LYS A 95 20.80 -15.31 -16.04
CA LYS A 95 21.32 -16.45 -15.27
C LYS A 95 22.08 -16.01 -14.01
N GLU A 96 22.93 -15.01 -14.13
CA GLU A 96 23.70 -14.45 -13.01
C GLU A 96 22.79 -13.71 -12.03
N LYS A 97 21.86 -12.90 -12.54
CA LYS A 97 20.84 -12.24 -11.71
C LYS A 97 20.01 -13.25 -10.91
N MET A 98 19.66 -14.39 -11.51
CA MET A 98 18.96 -15.46 -10.80
C MET A 98 19.82 -16.11 -9.72
N LYS A 99 21.09 -16.39 -10.01
CA LYS A 99 22.04 -16.94 -9.03
C LYS A 99 22.21 -15.99 -7.83
N LEU A 100 22.45 -14.70 -8.10
CA LEU A 100 22.57 -13.68 -7.05
C LEU A 100 21.31 -13.55 -6.20
N ARG A 101 20.12 -13.67 -6.81
CA ARG A 101 18.86 -13.69 -6.04
C ARG A 101 18.79 -14.89 -5.10
N LYS A 102 19.14 -16.09 -5.58
CA LYS A 102 19.16 -17.31 -4.78
C LYS A 102 20.18 -17.20 -3.63
N GLU A 103 21.37 -16.73 -3.93
CA GLU A 103 22.44 -16.56 -2.94
C GLU A 103 22.08 -15.54 -1.86
N LYS A 104 21.61 -14.36 -2.25
CA LYS A 104 21.11 -13.35 -1.30
C LYS A 104 19.95 -13.90 -0.45
N TRP A 105 19.10 -14.73 -1.02
CA TRP A 105 18.02 -15.39 -0.26
C TRP A 105 18.56 -16.43 0.73
N LEU A 106 19.55 -17.25 0.35
CA LEU A 106 20.21 -18.20 1.25
C LEU A 106 20.94 -17.48 2.39
N GLN A 107 21.71 -16.43 2.09
CA GLN A 107 22.36 -15.58 3.09
C GLN A 107 21.34 -14.97 4.08
N LYS A 108 20.18 -14.56 3.59
CA LYS A 108 19.09 -14.06 4.46
C LYS A 108 18.53 -15.17 5.36
N ILE A 109 18.38 -16.39 4.86
CA ILE A 109 17.93 -17.53 5.67
C ILE A 109 18.97 -17.86 6.74
N GLU A 110 20.25 -17.92 6.38
CA GLU A 110 21.36 -18.22 7.28
C GLU A 110 21.51 -17.16 8.38
N SER A 111 21.48 -15.88 8.04
CA SER A 111 21.51 -14.80 9.03
C SER A 111 20.35 -14.87 10.03
N VAL A 112 19.13 -15.19 9.58
CA VAL A 112 17.98 -15.41 10.47
C VAL A 112 18.18 -16.62 11.37
N LYS A 113 18.75 -17.72 10.85
CA LYS A 113 19.06 -18.91 11.65
C LYS A 113 20.11 -18.60 12.71
N LEU A 114 21.20 -17.93 12.34
CA LEU A 114 22.27 -17.52 13.26
C LEU A 114 21.72 -16.59 14.36
N ALA A 115 20.91 -15.59 14.00
CA ALA A 115 20.30 -14.70 14.97
C ALA A 115 19.40 -15.45 15.97
N LYS A 116 18.57 -16.40 15.49
CA LYS A 116 17.74 -17.25 16.36
C LYS A 116 18.58 -18.17 17.26
N GLN A 117 19.66 -18.73 16.73
CA GLN A 117 20.57 -19.57 17.52
C GLN A 117 21.27 -18.76 18.61
N LYS A 118 21.78 -17.56 18.28
CA LYS A 118 22.36 -16.61 19.25
C LYS A 118 21.34 -16.28 20.35
N GLN A 119 20.10 -15.91 20.00
CA GLN A 119 19.04 -15.64 20.98
C GLN A 119 18.73 -16.83 21.89
N LYS A 120 18.67 -18.05 21.35
CA LYS A 120 18.43 -19.26 22.16
C LYS A 120 19.59 -19.54 23.11
N ALA A 121 20.83 -19.36 22.65
CA ALA A 121 22.03 -19.52 23.47
C ALA A 121 22.08 -18.46 24.59
N GLU A 122 21.80 -17.22 24.25
CA GLU A 122 21.73 -16.10 25.20
C GLU A 122 20.63 -16.33 26.26
N ALA A 123 19.43 -16.76 25.85
CA ALA A 123 18.34 -17.07 26.79
C ALA A 123 18.72 -18.21 27.75
N LYS A 124 19.40 -19.25 27.26
CA LYS A 124 19.92 -20.33 28.11
C LYS A 124 20.94 -19.82 29.11
N ARG A 125 21.89 -18.99 28.66
CA ARG A 125 22.91 -18.39 29.52
C ARG A 125 22.30 -17.48 30.58
N LYS A 126 21.31 -16.65 30.22
CA LYS A 126 20.58 -15.80 31.17
C LYS A 126 19.76 -16.60 32.18
N ALA A 127 19.22 -17.76 31.78
CA ALA A 127 18.42 -18.60 32.66
C ALA A 127 19.27 -19.42 33.64
N THR A 128 20.51 -19.76 33.29
CA THR A 128 21.47 -20.35 34.22
C THR A 128 22.18 -19.22 34.97
N PRO A 129 22.00 -19.05 36.30
CA PRO A 129 22.75 -18.06 37.06
C PRO A 129 24.20 -18.52 37.21
N VAL A 130 24.96 -18.38 36.12
CA VAL A 130 26.40 -18.65 36.09
C VAL A 130 27.09 -17.36 36.45
N VAL A 131 27.55 -17.27 37.70
CA VAL A 131 28.44 -16.20 38.15
C VAL A 131 29.71 -16.31 37.29
N GLY A 132 29.89 -15.41 36.31
CA GLY A 132 31.11 -15.33 35.49
C GLY A 132 30.99 -15.66 33.99
N ASP A 133 29.79 -15.61 33.37
CA ASP A 133 29.74 -15.66 31.90
C ASP A 133 30.48 -14.46 31.28
N MET A 134 31.58 -14.73 30.56
CA MET A 134 32.42 -13.71 29.91
C MET A 134 31.88 -13.30 28.53
N GLN A 135 30.88 -14.01 28.00
CA GLN A 135 30.31 -13.74 26.67
C GLN A 135 29.67 -12.35 26.52
N PRO A 136 28.98 -11.78 27.51
CA PRO A 136 28.46 -10.41 27.42
C PRO A 136 29.57 -9.37 27.19
N LEU A 137 30.75 -9.59 27.77
CA LEU A 137 31.91 -8.70 27.59
C LEU A 137 32.46 -8.83 26.16
N MET A 138 32.57 -10.05 25.64
CA MET A 138 33.03 -10.29 24.27
C MET A 138 32.06 -9.72 23.22
N GLU A 139 30.75 -9.85 23.43
CA GLU A 139 29.71 -9.33 22.53
C GLU A 139 29.58 -7.79 22.59
N ALA A 140 29.99 -7.17 23.70
CA ALA A 140 30.04 -5.72 23.82
C ALA A 140 31.18 -5.09 22.98
N LEU A 141 32.16 -5.89 22.55
CA LEU A 141 33.26 -5.42 21.71
C LEU A 141 32.86 -5.41 20.22
N PRO A 142 33.38 -4.46 19.41
CA PRO A 142 33.17 -4.47 17.96
C PRO A 142 33.75 -5.73 17.30
N GLU A 143 33.00 -6.35 16.36
CA GLU A 143 33.52 -7.43 15.53
C GLU A 143 34.45 -6.84 14.44
N LEU A 144 35.53 -7.54 14.06
CA LEU A 144 36.53 -7.04 13.08
C LEU A 144 35.92 -6.71 11.70
N SER A 145 34.79 -7.33 11.35
CA SER A 145 34.00 -7.03 10.15
C SER A 145 33.39 -5.61 10.17
N ASP A 146 33.00 -5.13 11.35
CA ASP A 146 32.39 -3.80 11.50
C ASP A 146 33.42 -2.68 11.32
N LEU A 147 34.71 -2.99 11.55
CA LEU A 147 35.83 -2.07 11.35
C LEU A 147 36.24 -1.97 9.88
N THR A 148 36.12 -3.05 9.12
CA THR A 148 36.46 -3.09 7.69
C THR A 148 35.37 -2.47 6.82
N THR A 149 34.10 -2.60 7.20
CA THR A 149 32.99 -1.89 6.53
C THR A 149 32.71 -0.59 7.27
N GLY A 150 33.40 0.49 6.91
CA GLY A 150 33.37 1.81 7.58
C GLY A 150 32.10 2.12 8.39
N SER A 151 32.29 2.21 9.72
CA SER A 151 31.33 2.58 10.76
C SER A 151 30.07 3.30 10.26
N ARG A 152 29.01 2.54 10.01
CA ARG A 152 27.64 3.09 9.95
C ARG A 152 26.96 2.80 11.28
N GLY A 153 27.17 3.73 12.21
CA GLY A 153 26.49 3.94 13.48
C GLY A 153 25.45 2.89 13.90
N ARG A 154 25.83 2.09 14.90
CA ARG A 154 24.94 1.22 15.67
C ARG A 154 23.83 2.07 16.29
N LYS A 155 22.63 2.07 15.69
CA LYS A 155 21.48 2.77 16.27
C LYS A 155 21.04 2.01 17.53
N PRO A 156 20.82 2.68 18.66
CA PRO A 156 20.36 2.03 19.88
C PRO A 156 19.00 1.35 19.65
N PRO A 157 18.68 0.26 20.39
CA PRO A 157 17.38 -0.37 20.32
C PRO A 157 16.32 0.69 20.66
N ARG A 158 15.33 0.84 19.77
CA ARG A 158 14.22 1.81 19.90
C ARG A 158 13.45 1.53 21.19
N SER A 159 13.85 2.19 22.26
CA SER A 159 13.07 2.32 23.49
C SER A 159 11.85 3.19 23.19
N ARG A 160 10.68 2.68 23.58
CA ARG A 160 9.32 3.25 23.50
C ARG A 160 8.70 3.23 22.10
N VAL A 161 7.94 2.16 21.86
CA VAL A 161 6.75 2.19 21.01
C VAL A 161 5.80 3.23 21.62
N LYS A 162 5.90 4.48 21.20
CA LYS A 162 4.78 5.41 21.30
C LYS A 162 3.65 4.75 20.51
N ALA A 163 2.53 4.44 21.16
CA ALA A 163 1.33 3.98 20.47
C ALA A 163 1.07 4.98 19.35
N LYS A 164 1.22 4.53 18.10
CA LYS A 164 0.92 5.38 16.94
C LYS A 164 -0.55 5.74 17.09
N ALA A 165 -0.86 7.05 17.12
CA ALA A 165 -2.22 7.49 16.88
C ALA A 165 -2.73 6.74 15.64
N GLU A 166 -3.96 6.24 15.73
CA GLU A 166 -4.64 5.54 14.66
C GLU A 166 -4.42 6.34 13.36
N PRO A 167 -3.87 5.73 12.28
CA PRO A 167 -3.58 6.47 11.06
C PRO A 167 -4.87 7.08 10.51
N ALA A 168 -5.12 8.35 10.81
CA ALA A 168 -6.37 9.04 10.50
C ALA A 168 -6.67 9.04 8.98
N ASP A 169 -5.62 8.92 8.17
CA ASP A 169 -5.73 8.90 6.71
C ASP A 169 -6.03 7.49 6.20
N PHE A 170 -7.22 7.32 5.58
CA PHE A 170 -7.68 6.05 5.00
C PHE A 170 -6.65 5.39 4.07
N CYS A 171 -5.89 6.15 3.28
CA CYS A 171 -4.89 5.61 2.36
C CYS A 171 -3.73 4.88 3.07
N LEU A 172 -3.41 5.27 4.30
CA LEU A 172 -2.29 4.72 5.09
C LEU A 172 -2.69 3.49 5.93
N MET A 173 -3.99 3.24 6.09
CA MET A 173 -4.52 2.15 6.90
C MET A 173 -4.30 0.76 6.28
N LYS A 174 -4.12 -0.25 7.14
CA LYS A 174 -4.14 -1.66 6.71
C LYS A 174 -5.54 -2.07 6.28
N GLN A 175 -5.65 -3.08 5.41
CA GLN A 175 -6.95 -3.54 4.89
C GLN A 175 -7.94 -4.01 5.98
N ALA A 176 -7.43 -4.64 7.06
CA ALA A 176 -8.27 -5.03 8.18
C ALA A 176 -8.87 -3.83 8.93
N GLN A 177 -8.08 -2.76 9.12
CA GLN A 177 -8.53 -1.53 9.76
C GLN A 177 -9.55 -0.80 8.89
N LYS A 178 -9.30 -0.73 7.57
CA LYS A 178 -10.28 -0.17 6.60
C LYS A 178 -11.63 -0.87 6.67
N ARG A 179 -11.62 -2.21 6.77
CA ARG A 179 -12.85 -2.99 6.89
C ARG A 179 -13.59 -2.67 8.19
N GLN A 180 -12.88 -2.59 9.32
CA GLN A 180 -13.49 -2.24 10.61
C GLN A 180 -14.13 -0.85 10.58
N LEU A 181 -13.43 0.16 10.06
CA LEU A 181 -13.97 1.52 9.92
C LEU A 181 -15.25 1.54 9.06
N LEU A 182 -15.26 0.81 7.95
CA LEU A 182 -16.46 0.69 7.11
C LEU A 182 -17.61 -0.02 7.84
N GLU A 183 -17.33 -1.09 8.59
CA GLU A 183 -18.35 -1.79 9.38
C GLU A 183 -18.96 -0.89 10.45
N GLU A 184 -18.15 -0.05 11.10
CA GLU A 184 -18.61 0.95 12.05
C GLU A 184 -19.47 2.04 11.40
N GLU A 185 -19.07 2.56 10.24
CA GLU A 185 -19.89 3.54 9.49
C GLU A 185 -21.21 2.93 9.03
N VAL A 186 -21.19 1.68 8.57
CA VAL A 186 -22.39 0.96 8.20
C VAL A 186 -23.31 0.79 9.41
N ALA A 187 -22.78 0.44 10.58
CA ALA A 187 -23.58 0.35 11.80
C ALA A 187 -24.22 1.69 12.16
N ARG A 188 -23.44 2.78 12.18
CA ARG A 188 -23.94 4.15 12.41
C ARG A 188 -25.07 4.53 11.45
N PHE A 189 -24.92 4.19 10.18
CA PHE A 189 -25.94 4.51 9.18
C PHE A 189 -27.25 3.72 9.37
N HIS A 190 -27.14 2.43 9.74
CA HIS A 190 -28.30 1.62 10.07
C HIS A 190 -29.06 2.18 11.27
N GLU A 191 -28.37 2.68 12.29
CA GLU A 191 -29.01 3.34 13.44
C GLU A 191 -29.81 4.59 13.01
N VAL A 192 -29.24 5.42 12.14
CA VAL A 192 -29.93 6.61 11.61
C VAL A 192 -31.19 6.20 10.83
N ILE A 193 -31.08 5.20 9.95
CA ILE A 193 -32.23 4.69 9.18
C ILE A 193 -33.28 4.06 10.09
N ALA A 194 -32.88 3.40 11.18
CA ALA A 194 -33.79 2.81 12.14
C ALA A 194 -34.52 3.86 12.99
N SER A 195 -33.98 5.08 13.09
CA SER A 195 -34.58 6.12 13.92
C SER A 195 -35.95 6.59 13.36
N PRO A 196 -37.01 6.63 14.19
CA PRO A 196 -38.35 7.04 13.73
C PRO A 196 -38.39 8.48 13.20
N ARG A 197 -37.54 9.36 13.75
CA ARG A 197 -37.44 10.78 13.32
C ARG A 197 -36.93 10.90 11.89
N TYR A 198 -35.91 10.12 11.53
CA TYR A 198 -35.39 10.09 10.17
C TYR A 198 -36.39 9.46 9.20
N ARG A 199 -37.14 8.43 9.64
CA ARG A 199 -38.22 7.81 8.84
C ARG A 199 -39.38 8.76 8.57
N ALA A 200 -39.75 9.60 9.55
CA ALA A 200 -40.83 10.56 9.40
C ALA A 200 -40.46 11.73 8.49
N ASN A 201 -39.28 12.33 8.68
CA ASN A 201 -38.78 13.41 7.83
C ASN A 201 -37.24 13.39 7.72
N PRO A 202 -36.67 12.78 6.68
CA PRO A 202 -35.23 12.63 6.56
C PRO A 202 -34.50 13.97 6.31
N LEU A 203 -35.10 14.88 5.53
CA LEU A 203 -34.47 16.16 5.17
C LEU A 203 -34.30 17.05 6.41
N MET A 204 -35.31 17.09 7.28
CA MET A 204 -35.23 17.86 8.53
C MET A 204 -34.24 17.24 9.53
N ALA A 205 -34.18 15.92 9.63
CA ALA A 205 -33.20 15.25 10.50
C ALA A 205 -31.75 15.54 10.04
N ILE A 206 -31.52 15.57 8.72
CA ILE A 206 -30.21 15.92 8.14
C ILE A 206 -29.87 17.39 8.41
N SER A 207 -30.81 18.32 8.18
CA SER A 207 -30.56 19.75 8.40
C SER A 207 -30.27 20.07 9.88
N GLU A 208 -30.99 19.44 10.81
CA GLU A 208 -30.74 19.56 12.24
C GLU A 208 -29.33 19.05 12.60
N HIS A 209 -28.95 17.87 12.11
CA HIS A 209 -27.62 17.29 12.36
C HIS A 209 -26.49 18.19 11.84
N LEU A 210 -26.61 18.71 10.62
CA LEU A 210 -25.64 19.63 10.03
C LEU A 210 -25.53 20.92 10.85
N SER A 211 -26.66 21.49 11.28
CA SER A 211 -26.67 22.71 12.11
C SER A 211 -25.97 22.50 13.46
N LYS A 212 -26.16 21.33 14.10
CA LYS A 212 -25.47 20.98 15.35
C LYS A 212 -23.96 20.83 15.14
N ARG A 213 -23.55 20.16 14.06
CA ARG A 213 -22.13 19.96 13.73
C ARG A 213 -21.42 21.29 13.47
N LEU A 214 -22.02 22.20 12.73
CA LEU A 214 -21.45 23.53 12.46
C LEU A 214 -21.23 24.32 13.76
N ARG A 215 -22.21 24.35 14.66
CA ARG A 215 -22.07 25.01 15.98
C ARG A 215 -20.96 24.39 16.84
N GLN A 216 -20.77 23.07 16.75
CA GLN A 216 -19.73 22.36 17.49
C GLN A 216 -18.32 22.65 16.95
N GLU A 217 -18.16 22.76 15.63
CA GLU A 217 -16.90 23.19 15.01
C GLU A 217 -16.57 24.66 15.30
N GLU A 218 -17.57 25.54 15.31
CA GLU A 218 -17.39 26.96 15.67
C GLU A 218 -16.92 27.13 17.13
N GLY A 219 -17.45 26.33 18.06
CA GLY A 219 -17.04 26.35 19.47
C GLY A 219 -15.72 25.62 19.78
N SER A 220 -15.16 24.88 18.81
CA SER A 220 -13.92 24.10 18.98
C SER A 220 -12.67 24.78 18.40
N LYS A 221 -12.78 26.01 17.88
CA LYS A 221 -11.60 26.80 17.50
C LYS A 221 -10.90 27.30 18.77
N PRO A 222 -9.66 26.86 19.05
CA PRO A 222 -8.87 27.48 20.11
C PRO A 222 -8.49 28.91 19.68
N LEU A 223 -8.68 29.87 20.58
CA LEU A 223 -8.10 31.22 20.50
C LEU A 223 -6.59 31.18 20.72
#